data_AF-A0A6F9DC30-F1
#
_entry.id   AF-A0A6F9DC30-F1
#
_cell.length_a   1.000
_cell.length_b   1.000
_cell.length_c   1.000
_cell.angle_alpha   90.00
_cell.angle_beta   90.00
_cell.angle_gamma   90.00
#
_symmetry.space_group_name_H-M   'P 1'
#
loop_
_entity.id
_entity.type
_entity.pdbx_description
1 polymer ?
#
loop_
_entity_poly.entity_id
_entity_poly.type
_entity_poly.pdbx_seq_one_letter_code
_entity_poly.pdbx_strand_id
1 'polypeptide(L)'
;MYRRIDCLLLLLCVSLCTAFKIEGKVSIPSGKALEETRVLVDDGTYRGFIKNDGSFVVHNIPSGSYVLEVVSPVYFFEPIRVELSTKGNVRARKLNLVKPSAVSLLKYPVDLKPIGLTKYFQEREKFSIFDMLKNPMVLMMVLPMLILVVLPKMMNTSDPEVRKEMEESMKMFNPGQSQMPDLSEAVTNFFKSGPSKKSASSTKSIKSKKQK
;
A
#
# COMPACT_ATOMS: atom_id res chain seq x y z
N MET A 1 -30.67 61.70 10.94
CA MET A 1 -30.02 61.73 9.61
C MET A 1 -29.43 60.37 9.19
N TYR A 2 -28.71 59.67 10.08
CA TYR A 2 -28.08 58.35 9.85
C TYR A 2 -28.91 57.31 9.08
N ARG A 3 -30.19 57.12 9.44
CA ARG A 3 -31.08 56.09 8.87
C ARG A 3 -31.26 56.11 7.34
N ARG A 4 -30.94 57.22 6.65
CA ARG A 4 -30.90 57.28 5.17
C ARG A 4 -29.54 56.93 4.57
N ILE A 5 -28.45 57.11 5.34
CA ILE A 5 -27.07 56.80 4.93
C ILE A 5 -26.85 55.29 4.98
N ASP A 6 -27.32 54.62 6.04
CA ASP A 6 -27.25 53.15 6.17
C ASP A 6 -27.96 52.43 5.01
N CYS A 7 -29.14 52.93 4.62
CA CYS A 7 -29.92 52.37 3.52
C CYS A 7 -29.23 52.55 2.15
N LEU A 8 -28.51 53.65 1.96
CA LEU A 8 -27.80 53.96 0.72
C LEU A 8 -26.48 53.17 0.63
N LEU A 9 -25.81 52.94 1.76
CA LEU A 9 -24.64 52.06 1.88
C LEU A 9 -25.01 50.59 1.60
N LEU A 10 -26.15 50.12 2.12
CA LEU A 10 -26.67 48.77 1.83
C LEU A 10 -27.03 48.58 0.35
N LEU A 11 -27.66 49.57 -0.30
CA LEU A 11 -27.95 49.53 -1.74
C LEU A 11 -26.67 49.51 -2.61
N LEU A 12 -25.62 50.20 -2.18
CA LEU A 12 -24.30 50.17 -2.84
C LEU A 12 -23.59 48.82 -2.67
N CYS A 13 -23.83 48.11 -1.57
CA CYS A 13 -23.29 46.78 -1.34
C CYS A 13 -23.95 45.71 -2.25
N VAL A 14 -25.26 45.84 -2.51
CA VAL A 14 -26.01 44.93 -3.40
C VAL A 14 -25.52 45.01 -4.86
N SER A 15 -25.02 46.16 -5.32
CA SER A 15 -24.63 46.34 -6.73
C SER A 15 -23.30 45.69 -7.13
N LEU A 16 -22.47 45.23 -6.17
CA LEU A 16 -21.18 44.57 -6.45
C LEU A 16 -21.22 43.04 -6.32
N CYS A 17 -22.33 42.44 -5.89
CA CYS A 17 -22.43 40.98 -5.72
C CYS A 17 -22.76 40.28 -7.05
N THR A 18 -21.80 40.23 -7.97
CA THR A 18 -21.92 39.43 -9.20
C THR A 18 -21.83 37.93 -8.88
N ALA A 19 -22.98 37.28 -8.90
CA ALA A 19 -23.10 35.83 -8.79
C ALA A 19 -22.83 35.15 -10.14
N PHE A 20 -21.91 34.20 -10.14
CA PHE A 20 -21.61 33.33 -11.28
C PHE A 20 -22.15 31.91 -11.06
N LYS A 21 -22.14 31.13 -12.14
CA LYS A 21 -22.52 29.71 -12.14
C LYS A 21 -21.35 28.84 -12.62
N ILE A 22 -21.20 27.66 -12.03
CA ILE A 22 -20.30 26.62 -12.50
C ILE A 22 -21.13 25.48 -13.09
N GLU A 23 -20.77 25.05 -14.29
CA GLU A 23 -21.44 23.99 -15.04
C GLU A 23 -20.45 22.85 -15.36
N GLY A 24 -20.94 21.62 -15.32
CA GLY A 24 -20.16 20.45 -15.67
C GLY A 24 -21.01 19.19 -15.80
N LYS A 25 -20.35 18.08 -16.09
CA LYS A 25 -20.98 16.77 -16.26
C LYS A 25 -20.18 15.70 -15.54
N VAL A 26 -20.86 14.84 -14.79
CA VAL A 26 -20.29 13.68 -14.10
C VAL A 26 -20.61 12.41 -14.89
N SER A 27 -19.56 11.68 -15.28
CA SER A 27 -19.60 10.50 -16.13
C SER A 27 -19.62 9.21 -15.29
N ILE A 28 -20.75 8.85 -14.68
CA ILE A 28 -20.88 7.63 -13.86
C ILE A 28 -21.43 6.46 -14.69
N PRO A 29 -20.80 5.27 -14.69
CA PRO A 29 -21.28 4.12 -15.46
C PRO A 29 -22.52 3.42 -14.85
N SER A 30 -22.86 3.70 -13.59
CA SER A 30 -24.04 3.18 -12.90
C SER A 30 -24.94 4.31 -12.41
N GLY A 31 -26.12 4.46 -13.00
CA GLY A 31 -27.03 5.58 -12.75
C GLY A 31 -27.51 5.70 -11.30
N LYS A 32 -27.63 4.58 -10.57
CA LYS A 32 -28.09 4.59 -9.16
C LYS A 32 -27.19 5.40 -8.23
N ALA A 33 -25.89 5.46 -8.51
CA ALA A 33 -24.96 6.23 -7.68
C ALA A 33 -25.11 7.75 -7.84
N LEU A 34 -25.82 8.23 -8.88
CA LEU A 34 -26.05 9.68 -9.09
C LEU A 34 -26.90 10.30 -7.97
N GLU A 35 -27.89 9.57 -7.44
CA GLU A 35 -28.85 10.07 -6.45
C GLU A 35 -28.21 10.42 -5.10
N GLU A 36 -27.17 9.69 -4.71
CA GLU A 36 -26.40 9.90 -3.48
C GLU A 36 -25.19 10.84 -3.69
N THR A 37 -24.78 11.05 -4.94
CA THR A 37 -23.61 11.89 -5.27
C THR A 37 -23.94 13.37 -5.13
N ARG A 38 -23.03 14.15 -4.54
CA ARG A 38 -23.17 15.60 -4.33
C ARG A 38 -21.97 16.33 -4.93
N VAL A 39 -22.21 17.49 -5.53
CA VAL A 39 -21.13 18.40 -5.95
C VAL A 39 -20.90 19.39 -4.82
N LEU A 40 -19.69 19.46 -4.31
CA LEU A 40 -19.28 20.41 -3.28
C LEU A 40 -18.32 21.44 -3.91
N VAL A 41 -18.46 22.68 -3.49
CA VAL A 41 -17.53 23.76 -3.84
C VAL A 41 -17.09 24.43 -2.56
N ASP A 42 -15.78 24.58 -2.38
CA ASP A 42 -15.16 25.19 -1.20
C ASP A 42 -15.59 24.47 0.10
N ASP A 43 -15.21 23.18 0.19
CA ASP A 43 -15.52 22.25 1.29
C ASP A 43 -17.02 22.16 1.66
N GLY A 44 -17.89 22.43 0.69
CA GLY A 44 -19.34 22.34 0.83
C GLY A 44 -20.02 23.64 1.28
N THR A 45 -19.32 24.77 1.20
CA THR A 45 -19.87 26.14 1.32
C THR A 45 -20.95 26.37 0.26
N TYR A 46 -20.70 25.96 -0.98
CA TYR A 46 -21.73 25.86 -2.02
C TYR A 46 -21.93 24.40 -2.41
N ARG A 47 -23.18 24.03 -2.72
CA ARG A 47 -23.57 22.65 -3.00
C ARG A 47 -24.39 22.59 -4.29
N GLY A 48 -24.03 21.67 -5.17
CA GLY A 48 -24.73 21.37 -6.42
C GLY A 48 -25.36 19.98 -6.37
N PHE A 49 -26.51 19.86 -7.02
CA PHE A 49 -27.16 18.59 -7.29
C PHE A 49 -26.90 18.18 -8.73
N ILE A 50 -26.75 16.87 -8.94
CA ILE A 50 -26.55 16.26 -10.26
C ILE A 50 -27.93 15.84 -10.78
N LYS A 51 -28.19 16.08 -12.06
CA LYS A 51 -29.40 15.65 -12.76
C LYS A 51 -29.23 14.23 -13.33
N ASN A 52 -30.32 13.63 -13.77
CA ASN A 52 -30.34 12.26 -14.31
C ASN A 52 -29.48 12.07 -15.57
N ASP A 53 -29.13 13.14 -16.29
CA ASP A 53 -28.22 13.13 -17.45
C ASP A 53 -26.72 13.23 -17.07
N GLY A 54 -26.42 13.29 -15.77
CA GLY A 54 -25.10 13.54 -15.21
C GLY A 54 -24.69 15.01 -15.19
N SER A 55 -25.49 15.95 -15.72
CA SER A 55 -25.16 17.38 -15.68
C SER A 55 -25.39 17.96 -14.28
N PHE A 56 -24.58 18.95 -13.90
CA PHE A 56 -24.79 19.72 -12.68
C PHE A 56 -24.58 21.22 -12.95
N VAL A 57 -25.24 22.03 -12.13
CA VAL A 57 -25.05 23.48 -12.10
C VAL A 57 -25.00 23.92 -10.65
N VAL A 58 -23.98 24.69 -10.29
CA VAL A 58 -23.86 25.36 -8.98
C VAL A 58 -24.03 26.85 -9.20
N HIS A 59 -24.96 27.46 -8.48
CA HIS A 59 -25.32 28.88 -8.60
C HIS A 59 -24.80 29.70 -7.42
N ASN A 60 -24.87 31.02 -7.53
CA ASN A 60 -24.58 31.98 -6.45
C ASN A 60 -23.13 31.96 -5.94
N ILE A 61 -22.17 31.64 -6.81
CA ILE A 61 -20.74 31.65 -6.47
C ILE A 61 -20.14 32.99 -6.89
N PRO A 62 -19.51 33.78 -5.99
CA PRO A 62 -18.85 35.03 -6.37
C PRO A 62 -17.59 34.79 -7.21
N SER A 63 -16.98 35.84 -7.76
CA SER A 63 -15.70 35.72 -8.45
C SER A 63 -14.59 35.33 -7.48
N GLY A 64 -13.82 34.29 -7.80
CA GLY A 64 -12.81 33.73 -6.91
C GLY A 64 -12.18 32.46 -7.47
N SER A 65 -11.34 31.81 -6.67
CA SER A 65 -10.69 30.54 -7.00
C SER A 65 -11.16 29.47 -6.01
N TYR A 66 -11.96 28.54 -6.48
CA TYR A 66 -12.57 27.50 -5.65
C TYR A 66 -12.03 26.11 -5.97
N VAL A 67 -12.11 25.21 -5.00
CA VAL A 67 -11.99 23.77 -5.25
C VAL A 67 -13.40 23.23 -5.47
N LEU A 68 -13.59 22.45 -6.54
CA LEU A 68 -14.82 21.71 -6.80
C LEU A 68 -14.52 20.22 -6.68
N GLU A 69 -15.33 19.55 -5.86
CA GLU A 69 -15.24 18.12 -5.56
C GLU A 69 -16.59 17.46 -5.87
N VAL A 70 -16.56 16.19 -6.25
CA VAL A 70 -17.75 15.36 -6.41
C VAL A 70 -17.65 14.21 -5.42
N VAL A 71 -18.49 14.27 -4.38
CA VAL A 71 -18.51 13.29 -3.30
C VAL A 71 -19.56 12.24 -3.62
N SER A 72 -19.15 10.98 -3.70
CA SER A 72 -20.03 9.82 -3.94
C SER A 72 -19.67 8.69 -2.97
N PRO A 73 -20.66 7.94 -2.44
CA PRO A 73 -20.40 6.80 -1.56
C PRO A 73 -19.91 5.55 -2.29
N VAL A 74 -19.84 5.56 -3.64
CA VAL A 74 -19.41 4.39 -4.44
C VAL A 74 -18.16 4.70 -5.27
N TYR A 75 -18.03 5.92 -5.78
CA TYR A 75 -16.98 6.31 -6.71
C TYR A 75 -16.08 7.41 -6.15
N PHE A 76 -14.79 7.33 -6.44
CA PHE A 76 -13.83 8.38 -6.11
C PHE A 76 -13.56 9.25 -7.35
N PHE A 77 -13.65 10.57 -7.18
CA PHE A 77 -13.42 11.57 -8.23
C PHE A 77 -12.21 12.42 -7.90
N GLU A 78 -11.56 12.98 -8.94
CA GLU A 78 -10.48 13.94 -8.71
C GLU A 78 -11.05 15.33 -8.42
N PRO A 79 -10.62 16.00 -7.32
CA PRO A 79 -10.96 17.41 -7.11
C PRO A 79 -10.28 18.30 -8.15
N ILE A 80 -11.00 19.31 -8.60
CA ILE A 80 -10.53 20.29 -9.59
C ILE A 80 -10.49 21.68 -8.97
N ARG A 81 -9.63 22.55 -9.50
CA ARG A 81 -9.63 23.98 -9.17
C ARG A 81 -10.35 24.76 -10.26
N VAL A 82 -11.40 25.50 -9.89
CA VAL A 82 -12.18 26.35 -10.80
C VAL A 82 -11.95 27.81 -10.43
N GLU A 83 -11.53 28.60 -11.42
CA GLU A 83 -11.26 30.02 -11.29
C GLU A 83 -12.33 30.82 -12.04
N LEU A 84 -13.05 31.67 -11.31
CA LEU A 84 -14.13 32.54 -11.79
C LEU A 84 -13.61 33.97 -11.87
N SER A 85 -13.41 34.46 -13.09
CA SER A 85 -13.08 35.87 -13.32
C SER A 85 -14.29 36.76 -13.07
N THR A 86 -14.08 37.98 -12.55
CA THR A 86 -15.10 39.05 -12.50
C THR A 86 -15.73 39.38 -13.86
N LYS A 87 -15.07 39.00 -14.96
CA LYS A 87 -15.58 39.11 -16.34
C LYS A 87 -16.50 37.95 -16.78
N GLY A 88 -16.80 36.99 -15.91
CA GLY A 88 -17.58 35.78 -16.22
C GLY A 88 -16.84 34.66 -16.96
N ASN A 89 -15.53 34.81 -17.17
CA ASN A 89 -14.71 33.73 -17.74
C ASN A 89 -14.42 32.67 -16.67
N VAL A 90 -14.74 31.41 -16.98
CA VAL A 90 -14.48 30.25 -16.11
C VAL A 90 -13.26 29.47 -16.61
N ARG A 91 -12.32 29.15 -15.73
CA ARG A 91 -11.13 28.35 -16.06
C ARG A 91 -11.02 27.18 -15.08
N ALA A 92 -11.09 25.95 -15.59
CA ALA A 92 -10.89 24.74 -14.80
C ALA A 92 -9.44 24.23 -14.93
N ARG A 93 -8.90 23.70 -13.83
CA ARG A 93 -7.55 23.15 -13.71
C ARG A 93 -7.55 21.91 -12.81
N LYS A 94 -6.63 20.96 -13.03
CA LYS A 94 -6.41 19.84 -12.07
C LYS A 94 -5.87 20.39 -10.75
N LEU A 95 -6.28 19.85 -9.60
CA LEU A 95 -5.79 20.30 -8.30
C LEU A 95 -4.39 19.75 -8.00
N ASN A 96 -3.35 20.55 -8.20
CA ASN A 96 -1.97 20.22 -7.84
C ASN A 96 -1.57 20.91 -6.52
N LEU A 97 -1.51 20.15 -5.41
CA LEU A 97 -1.08 20.68 -4.11
C LEU A 97 0.44 20.94 -4.04
N VAL A 98 1.25 20.08 -4.67
CA VAL A 98 2.73 20.13 -4.58
C VAL A 98 3.33 21.29 -5.41
N LYS A 99 2.69 21.65 -6.53
CA LYS A 99 3.16 22.69 -7.45
C LYS A 99 1.98 23.56 -7.91
N PRO A 100 1.60 24.60 -7.16
CA PRO A 100 0.44 25.45 -7.51
C PRO A 100 0.61 26.20 -8.84
N SER A 101 1.86 26.43 -9.27
CA SER A 101 2.22 27.03 -10.56
C SER A 101 2.11 26.05 -11.74
N ALA A 102 2.00 24.74 -11.50
CA ALA A 102 1.87 23.74 -12.56
C ALA A 102 0.43 23.72 -13.09
N VAL A 103 0.20 24.47 -14.17
CA VAL A 103 -1.12 24.64 -14.78
C VAL A 103 -1.38 23.54 -15.81
N SER A 104 -2.24 22.57 -15.46
CA SER A 104 -2.94 21.73 -16.44
C SER A 104 -4.37 22.23 -16.60
N LEU A 105 -4.67 22.79 -17.77
CA LEU A 105 -6.00 23.31 -18.10
C LEU A 105 -6.95 22.16 -18.43
N LEU A 106 -8.16 22.23 -17.89
CA LEU A 106 -9.28 21.36 -18.26
C LEU A 106 -10.23 22.11 -19.19
N LYS A 107 -10.84 21.39 -20.12
CA LYS A 107 -11.91 21.94 -20.97
C LYS A 107 -13.12 22.30 -20.10
N TYR A 108 -13.81 23.38 -20.49
CA TYR A 108 -15.07 23.80 -19.89
C TYR A 108 -16.23 23.61 -20.91
N PRO A 109 -17.45 23.21 -20.50
CA PRO A 109 -17.85 22.73 -19.18
C PRO A 109 -17.04 21.51 -18.72
N VAL A 110 -16.94 21.29 -17.40
CA VAL A 110 -15.99 20.30 -16.89
C VAL A 110 -16.57 18.89 -16.90
N ASP A 111 -15.92 17.98 -17.64
CA ASP A 111 -16.24 16.55 -17.66
C ASP A 111 -15.47 15.82 -16.56
N LEU A 112 -16.17 15.44 -15.49
CA LEU A 112 -15.64 14.71 -14.34
C LEU A 112 -15.87 13.21 -14.51
N LYS A 113 -14.77 12.45 -14.53
CA LYS A 113 -14.78 10.99 -14.61
C LYS A 113 -14.33 10.39 -13.27
N PRO A 114 -14.95 9.27 -12.82
CA PRO A 114 -14.47 8.57 -11.64
C PRO A 114 -13.10 7.96 -11.92
N ILE A 115 -12.19 8.05 -10.95
CA ILE A 115 -10.88 7.38 -10.99
C ILE A 115 -11.08 5.87 -10.74
N GLY A 116 -12.01 5.52 -9.84
CA GLY A 116 -12.30 4.15 -9.46
C GLY A 116 -13.39 4.05 -8.41
N LEU A 117 -13.56 2.85 -7.86
CA LEU A 117 -14.46 2.58 -6.72
C LEU A 117 -13.78 2.97 -5.40
N THR A 118 -14.54 3.57 -4.48
CA THR A 118 -14.03 3.96 -3.16
C THR A 118 -13.87 2.72 -2.27
N LYS A 119 -12.62 2.42 -1.87
CA LYS A 119 -12.30 1.28 -1.00
C LYS A 119 -12.32 1.70 0.47
N TYR A 120 -13.49 1.62 1.11
CA TYR A 120 -13.64 1.89 2.56
C TYR A 120 -13.01 0.80 3.44
N PHE A 121 -12.95 -0.44 2.93
CA PHE A 121 -12.44 -1.58 3.66
C PHE A 121 -11.07 -2.00 3.10
N GLN A 122 -10.09 -2.08 3.98
CA GLN A 122 -8.85 -2.79 3.70
C GLN A 122 -9.10 -4.30 3.85
N GLU A 123 -8.75 -5.09 2.84
CA GLU A 123 -8.78 -6.54 2.98
C GLU A 123 -7.81 -6.99 4.07
N ARG A 124 -8.26 -7.89 4.96
CA ARG A 124 -7.35 -8.55 5.91
C ARG A 124 -6.29 -9.34 5.13
N GLU A 125 -5.05 -9.26 5.57
CA GLU A 125 -3.98 -10.14 5.10
C GLU A 125 -4.41 -11.60 5.33
N LYS A 126 -4.67 -12.30 4.22
CA LYS A 126 -5.03 -13.71 4.23
C LYS A 126 -3.75 -14.53 4.29
N PHE A 127 -3.76 -15.64 5.04
CA PHE A 127 -2.62 -16.56 5.07
C PHE A 127 -2.46 -17.24 3.70
N SER A 128 -1.62 -16.66 2.85
CA SER A 128 -1.39 -17.10 1.48
C SER A 128 -0.20 -18.06 1.47
N ILE A 129 -0.47 -19.34 1.21
CA ILE A 129 0.57 -20.40 1.12
C ILE A 129 1.60 -20.03 0.03
N PHE A 130 1.16 -19.35 -1.04
CA PHE A 130 2.03 -18.91 -2.12
C PHE A 130 2.94 -17.73 -1.71
N ASP A 131 2.47 -16.81 -0.88
CA ASP A 131 3.33 -15.73 -0.37
C ASP A 131 4.23 -16.22 0.79
N MET A 132 3.82 -17.26 1.51
CA MET A 132 4.70 -18.01 2.40
C MET A 132 5.82 -18.72 1.63
N LEU A 133 5.56 -19.29 0.45
CA LEU A 133 6.60 -19.89 -0.41
C LEU A 133 7.54 -18.83 -1.01
N LYS A 134 7.02 -17.64 -1.37
CA LYS A 134 7.84 -16.49 -1.82
C LYS A 134 8.62 -15.82 -0.68
N ASN A 135 8.35 -16.15 0.58
CA ASN A 135 9.12 -15.62 1.69
C ASN A 135 10.57 -16.12 1.58
N PRO A 136 11.58 -15.23 1.51
CA PRO A 136 12.96 -15.64 1.28
C PRO A 136 13.48 -16.64 2.32
N MET A 137 13.00 -16.61 3.57
CA MET A 137 13.40 -17.59 4.59
C MET A 137 12.89 -19.01 4.29
N VAL A 138 11.65 -19.14 3.79
CA VAL A 138 11.05 -20.45 3.48
C VAL A 138 11.66 -21.02 2.19
N LEU A 139 11.83 -20.17 1.17
CA LEU A 139 12.43 -20.58 -0.10
C LEU A 139 13.88 -21.07 0.10
N MET A 140 14.68 -20.36 0.90
CA MET A 140 16.06 -20.76 1.23
C MET A 140 16.15 -22.05 2.07
N MET A 141 15.08 -22.48 2.74
CA MET A 141 15.05 -23.77 3.44
C MET A 141 14.62 -24.92 2.52
N VAL A 142 13.58 -24.70 1.70
CA VAL A 142 12.96 -25.74 0.88
C VAL A 142 13.76 -26.02 -0.40
N LEU A 143 14.33 -24.98 -1.04
CA LEU A 143 15.10 -25.13 -2.27
C LEU A 143 16.34 -26.06 -2.12
N PRO A 144 17.25 -25.86 -1.15
CA PRO A 144 18.40 -26.76 -0.99
C PRO A 144 17.99 -28.17 -0.54
N MET A 145 16.93 -28.31 0.29
CA MET A 145 16.37 -29.62 0.64
C MET A 145 15.91 -30.40 -0.60
N LEU A 146 15.20 -29.72 -1.51
CA LEU A 146 14.74 -30.33 -2.77
C LEU A 146 15.93 -30.72 -3.66
N ILE A 147 16.94 -29.85 -3.78
CA ILE A 147 18.18 -30.12 -4.52
C ILE A 147 18.91 -31.34 -3.93
N LEU A 148 19.07 -31.42 -2.61
CA LEU A 148 19.73 -32.56 -1.93
C LEU A 148 18.98 -33.89 -2.08
N VAL A 149 17.67 -33.89 -2.35
CA VAL A 149 16.88 -35.10 -2.62
C VAL A 149 16.86 -35.45 -4.12
N VAL A 150 16.82 -34.45 -5.00
CA VAL A 150 16.73 -34.65 -6.46
C VAL A 150 18.09 -34.91 -7.11
N LEU A 151 19.16 -34.22 -6.69
CA LEU A 151 20.51 -34.46 -7.18
C LEU A 151 20.93 -35.93 -7.09
N PRO A 152 20.89 -36.62 -5.92
CA PRO A 152 21.25 -38.04 -5.89
C PRO A 152 20.30 -38.88 -6.74
N LYS A 153 19.02 -38.52 -6.88
CA LYS A 153 18.08 -39.27 -7.73
C LYS A 153 18.40 -39.14 -9.23
N MET A 154 18.95 -38.02 -9.69
CA MET A 154 19.38 -37.83 -11.09
C MET A 154 20.85 -38.20 -11.34
N MET A 155 21.71 -38.15 -10.32
CA MET A 155 23.14 -38.49 -10.39
C MET A 155 23.43 -39.98 -10.07
N ASN A 156 22.41 -40.78 -9.74
CA ASN A 156 22.57 -42.23 -9.53
C ASN A 156 22.76 -43.03 -10.83
N THR A 157 22.86 -42.37 -12.00
CA THR A 157 23.32 -42.95 -13.26
C THR A 157 24.81 -42.66 -13.51
N SER A 158 25.66 -43.17 -12.61
CA SER A 158 26.99 -43.72 -12.91
C SER A 158 27.98 -42.95 -13.81
N ASP A 159 28.04 -41.61 -13.79
CA ASP A 159 29.07 -40.84 -14.54
C ASP A 159 30.24 -40.35 -13.66
N PRO A 160 31.52 -40.65 -14.00
CA PRO A 160 32.69 -40.28 -13.20
C PRO A 160 33.17 -38.84 -13.41
N GLU A 161 32.69 -38.11 -14.43
CA GLU A 161 33.07 -36.71 -14.67
C GLU A 161 32.30 -35.74 -13.76
N VAL A 162 30.98 -35.90 -13.63
CA VAL A 162 30.13 -35.04 -12.78
C VAL A 162 30.57 -35.05 -11.30
N ARG A 163 31.20 -36.13 -10.83
CA ARG A 163 31.78 -36.19 -9.48
C ARG A 163 33.01 -35.28 -9.33
N LYS A 164 33.87 -35.18 -10.35
CA LYS A 164 35.03 -34.29 -10.35
C LYS A 164 34.59 -32.83 -10.40
N GLU A 165 33.62 -32.50 -11.24
CA GLU A 165 33.04 -31.15 -11.30
C GLU A 165 32.33 -30.78 -9.99
N MET A 166 31.70 -31.73 -9.29
CA MET A 166 31.15 -31.51 -7.96
C MET A 166 32.25 -31.29 -6.92
N GLU A 167 33.36 -32.02 -6.96
CA GLU A 167 34.52 -31.79 -6.08
C GLU A 167 35.20 -30.43 -6.35
N GLU A 168 35.28 -29.98 -7.60
CA GLU A 168 35.84 -28.67 -7.97
C GLU A 168 34.91 -27.51 -7.60
N SER A 169 33.62 -27.61 -7.90
CA SER A 169 32.63 -26.59 -7.52
C SER A 169 32.44 -26.49 -6.00
N MET A 170 32.57 -27.59 -5.25
CA MET A 170 32.54 -27.59 -3.79
C MET A 170 33.80 -26.94 -3.17
N LYS A 171 34.97 -27.05 -3.84
CA LYS A 171 36.17 -26.25 -3.52
C LYS A 171 36.02 -24.76 -3.87
N MET A 172 35.30 -24.45 -4.96
CA MET A 172 35.14 -23.07 -5.46
C MET A 172 34.08 -22.27 -4.70
N PHE A 173 32.96 -22.87 -4.30
CA PHE A 173 31.92 -22.22 -3.49
C PHE A 173 32.32 -22.01 -2.03
N ASN A 174 33.38 -22.68 -1.56
CA ASN A 174 33.75 -22.71 -0.15
C ASN A 174 35.28 -22.58 0.05
N PRO A 175 35.91 -21.49 -0.43
CA PRO A 175 37.36 -21.31 -0.44
C PRO A 175 38.01 -21.26 0.96
N GLY A 176 37.20 -21.26 2.03
CA GLY A 176 37.66 -21.33 3.42
C GLY A 176 37.54 -22.71 4.09
N GLN A 177 36.98 -23.75 3.43
CA GLN A 177 36.76 -25.08 4.04
C GLN A 177 37.58 -26.22 3.42
N SER A 178 38.68 -25.91 2.72
CA SER A 178 39.73 -26.88 2.38
C SER A 178 40.51 -27.43 3.60
N GLN A 179 40.08 -27.07 4.81
CA GLN A 179 40.52 -27.64 6.09
C GLN A 179 39.29 -27.99 6.94
N MET A 180 38.68 -29.14 6.69
CA MET A 180 37.96 -29.84 7.76
C MET A 180 38.98 -30.74 8.47
N PRO A 181 39.43 -30.41 9.70
CA PRO A 181 40.08 -31.39 10.55
C PRO A 181 39.07 -32.49 10.91
N ASP A 182 39.55 -33.72 11.10
CA ASP A 182 38.69 -34.89 11.20
C ASP A 182 37.59 -34.72 12.27
N LEU A 183 36.33 -34.77 11.82
CA LEU A 183 35.18 -34.50 12.68
C LEU A 183 35.05 -35.56 13.80
N SER A 184 35.59 -36.76 13.59
CA SER A 184 35.72 -37.80 14.61
C SER A 184 36.57 -37.34 15.81
N GLU A 185 37.71 -36.72 15.55
CA GLU A 185 38.64 -36.26 16.59
C GLU A 185 38.13 -34.99 17.29
N ALA A 186 37.50 -34.07 16.55
CA ALA A 186 36.90 -32.87 17.12
C ALA A 186 35.78 -33.20 18.13
N VAL A 187 34.85 -34.10 17.75
CA VAL A 187 33.74 -34.50 18.62
C VAL A 187 34.21 -35.34 19.80
N THR A 188 35.18 -36.24 19.61
CA THR A 188 35.71 -37.05 20.72
C THR A 188 36.55 -36.22 21.71
N ASN A 189 37.33 -35.24 21.26
CA ASN A 189 38.04 -34.33 22.17
C ASN A 189 37.09 -33.39 22.92
N PHE A 190 35.98 -32.97 22.32
CA PHE A 190 34.95 -32.18 23.01
C PHE A 190 34.18 -33.02 24.05
N PHE A 191 33.85 -34.28 23.72
CA PHE A 191 33.19 -35.20 24.66
C PHE A 191 34.11 -35.68 25.80
N LYS A 192 35.43 -35.64 25.59
CA LYS A 192 36.48 -36.08 26.55
C LYS A 192 37.07 -34.95 27.40
N SER A 193 36.68 -33.69 27.16
CA SER A 193 37.08 -32.50 27.94
C SER A 193 35.98 -31.97 28.89
N GLY A 194 34.98 -32.80 29.22
CA GLY A 194 34.06 -32.64 30.35
C GLY A 194 34.49 -33.47 31.58
N PRO A 195 34.21 -33.03 32.82
CA PRO A 195 35.11 -33.31 33.95
C PRO A 195 35.03 -34.72 34.56
N SER A 196 36.18 -35.11 35.13
CA SER A 196 36.37 -36.25 36.01
C SER A 196 35.46 -36.20 37.26
N LYS A 197 34.61 -37.21 37.43
CA LYS A 197 33.89 -37.44 38.70
C LYS A 197 34.80 -38.09 39.76
N LYS A 198 35.03 -37.39 40.87
CA LYS A 198 35.36 -37.86 42.25
C LYS A 198 35.53 -36.61 43.13
N SER A 199 35.05 -36.48 44.37
CA SER A 199 34.31 -37.37 45.31
C SER A 199 33.46 -36.48 46.27
N ALA A 200 32.88 -36.83 47.43
CA ALA A 200 32.87 -38.04 48.29
C ALA A 200 31.66 -38.01 49.28
N SER A 201 31.41 -39.14 49.97
CA SER A 201 30.50 -39.34 51.12
C SER A 201 28.97 -39.25 50.86
N SER A 202 28.08 -40.00 51.55
CA SER A 202 28.24 -40.80 52.78
C SER A 202 27.41 -42.11 52.83
N THR A 203 27.73 -42.94 53.83
CA THR A 203 27.42 -44.35 54.14
C THR A 203 25.95 -44.76 54.37
N LYS A 204 25.58 -45.98 53.91
CA LYS A 204 24.80 -47.06 54.59
C LYS A 204 24.88 -48.34 53.71
N SER A 205 25.57 -49.44 54.10
CA SER A 205 25.12 -50.53 55.00
C SER A 205 23.80 -51.19 54.52
N ILE A 206 23.64 -52.48 54.20
CA ILE A 206 24.28 -53.72 54.70
C ILE A 206 24.19 -54.88 53.66
N LYS A 207 25.11 -55.84 53.81
CA LYS A 207 25.22 -57.15 53.14
C LYS A 207 24.20 -58.19 53.65
N SER A 208 23.47 -58.88 52.78
CA SER A 208 23.20 -60.34 52.93
C SER A 208 22.45 -60.98 51.74
N LYS A 209 22.83 -62.22 51.38
CA LYS A 209 21.99 -63.45 51.13
C LYS A 209 20.69 -63.34 50.29
N LYS A 210 20.21 -64.36 49.58
CA LYS A 210 20.62 -65.74 49.17
C LYS A 210 19.38 -66.28 48.38
N GLN A 211 19.54 -67.34 47.57
CA GLN A 211 18.50 -68.32 47.13
C GLN A 211 17.00 -67.93 47.31
N LYS A 212 16.17 -68.03 46.27
CA LYS A 212 15.90 -69.32 45.61
C LYS A 212 15.18 -69.10 44.28
#